data_AF-A0A353ST63-F1
#
_entry.id   AF-A0A353ST63-F1
#
_cell.length_a   1.000
_cell.length_b   1.000
_cell.length_c   1.000
_cell.angle_alpha   90.00
_cell.angle_beta   90.00
_cell.angle_gamma   90.00
#
_symmetry.space_group_name_H-M   'P 1'
#
loop_
_entity.id
_entity.type
_entity.pdbx_description
1 polymer ?
#
loop_
_entity_poly.entity_id
_entity_poly.type
_entity_poly.pdbx_seq_one_letter_code
_entity_poly.pdbx_strand_id
1 'polypeptide(L)'
;MDIAFTARMEEELDQIEDGDRELVQAMRDFYQPFSEELERAKIAMPTVKEELIATGIPCSACGGEMVIRFGRAGRFLACRNYPACRNTADFRQTPE
;
A
#
# COMPACT_ATOMS: atom_id res chain seq x y z
N MET A 1 12.07 3.14 -4.20
CA MET A 1 12.75 1.83 -4.03
C MET A 1 14.23 2.12 -4.01
N ASP A 2 14.96 1.64 -3.02
CA ASP A 2 16.40 1.87 -2.85
C ASP A 2 17.19 0.70 -3.44
N ILE A 3 17.89 0.94 -4.55
CA ILE A 3 18.68 -0.08 -5.27
C ILE A 3 19.95 -0.43 -4.47
N ALA A 4 20.53 0.54 -3.77
CA ALA A 4 21.74 0.32 -2.97
C ALA A 4 21.46 -0.52 -1.72
N PHE A 5 20.23 -0.46 -1.20
CA PHE A 5 19.77 -1.39 -0.18
C PHE A 5 19.75 -2.84 -0.68
N THR A 6 19.13 -3.09 -1.84
CA THR A 6 19.05 -4.43 -2.42
C THR A 6 20.43 -4.98 -2.76
N ALA A 7 21.32 -4.19 -3.36
CA ALA A 7 22.67 -4.63 -3.69
C ALA A 7 23.47 -5.09 -2.45
N ARG A 8 23.40 -4.31 -1.35
CA ARG A 8 24.05 -4.70 -0.09
C ARG A 8 23.47 -5.99 0.49
N MET A 9 22.15 -6.18 0.42
CA MET A 9 21.53 -7.39 0.97
C MET A 9 22.01 -8.66 0.23
N GLU A 10 22.21 -8.59 -1.09
CA GLU A 10 22.80 -9.71 -1.85
C GLU A 10 24.24 -9.98 -1.40
N GLU A 11 25.07 -8.93 -1.23
CA GLU A 11 26.45 -9.08 -0.72
C GLU A 11 26.49 -9.71 0.69
N GLU A 12 25.51 -9.39 1.55
CA GLU A 12 25.40 -9.99 2.88
C GLU A 12 24.99 -11.47 2.82
N LEU A 13 24.19 -11.87 1.83
CA LEU A 13 23.78 -13.25 1.62
C LEU A 13 24.95 -14.10 1.10
N ASP A 14 25.76 -13.56 0.19
CA ASP A 14 26.98 -14.21 -0.30
C ASP A 14 27.96 -14.48 0.86
N GLN A 15 28.13 -13.52 1.79
CA GLN A 15 28.97 -13.70 2.99
C GLN A 15 28.45 -14.82 3.91
N ILE A 16 27.14 -15.06 3.95
CA ILE A 16 26.58 -16.17 4.73
C ILE A 16 26.87 -17.50 4.02
N GLU A 17 26.80 -17.55 2.69
CA GLU A 17 27.14 -18.72 1.89
C GLU A 17 28.61 -19.11 2.07
N ASP A 18 29.51 -18.14 2.04
CA ASP A 18 30.96 -18.34 2.24
C ASP A 18 31.33 -18.67 3.71
N GLY A 19 30.39 -18.50 4.64
CA GLY A 19 30.61 -18.72 6.08
C GLY A 19 31.28 -17.56 6.81
N ASP A 20 31.44 -16.42 6.14
CA ASP A 20 32.01 -15.18 6.68
C ASP A 20 31.02 -14.42 7.58
N ARG A 21 29.73 -14.80 7.56
CA ARG A 21 28.70 -14.20 8.40
C ARG A 21 27.72 -15.20 8.97
N GLU A 22 27.39 -15.01 10.25
CA GLU A 22 26.38 -15.80 10.95
C GLU A 22 24.95 -15.38 10.57
N LEU A 23 24.16 -16.34 10.08
CA LEU A 23 22.78 -16.13 9.62
C LEU A 23 21.91 -15.44 10.70
N VAL A 24 22.00 -15.90 11.95
CA VAL A 24 21.18 -15.35 13.05
C VAL A 24 21.52 -13.88 13.31
N GLN A 25 22.79 -13.51 13.16
CA GLN A 25 23.22 -12.12 13.33
C GLN A 25 22.72 -11.27 12.16
N ALA A 26 22.89 -11.73 10.92
CA ALA A 26 22.38 -11.04 9.73
C ALA A 26 20.87 -10.79 9.80
N MET A 27 20.09 -11.80 10.19
CA MET A 27 18.64 -11.65 10.38
C MET A 27 18.29 -10.60 11.44
N ARG A 28 19.05 -10.55 12.53
CA ARG A 28 18.84 -9.56 13.60
C ARG A 28 19.16 -8.15 13.12
N ASP A 29 20.30 -7.99 12.45
CA ASP A 29 20.78 -6.70 11.94
C ASP A 29 19.80 -6.10 10.92
N PHE A 30 19.20 -6.94 10.08
CA PHE A 30 18.14 -6.52 9.15
C PHE A 30 16.82 -6.20 9.88
N TYR A 31 16.35 -7.13 10.72
CA TYR A 31 14.99 -7.06 11.25
C TYR A 31 14.80 -5.93 12.28
N GLN A 32 15.81 -5.61 13.08
CA GLN A 32 15.72 -4.54 14.08
C GLN A 32 15.32 -3.18 13.48
N PRO A 33 16.11 -2.57 12.57
CA PRO A 33 15.75 -1.28 11.98
C PRO A 33 14.46 -1.35 11.16
N PHE A 34 14.23 -2.45 10.45
CA PHE A 34 12.98 -2.66 9.69
C PHE A 34 11.75 -2.65 10.61
N SER A 35 11.81 -3.31 11.76
CA SER A 35 10.69 -3.37 12.70
C SER A 35 10.31 -1.99 13.23
N GLU A 36 11.30 -1.14 13.52
CA GLU A 36 11.06 0.24 13.94
C GLU A 36 10.43 1.08 12.82
N GLU A 37 10.91 0.91 11.59
CA GLU A 37 10.33 1.57 10.43
C GLU A 37 8.89 1.14 10.17
N LEU A 38 8.61 -0.17 10.32
CA LEU A 38 7.27 -0.72 10.21
C LEU A 38 6.32 -0.14 11.26
N GLU A 39 6.74 -0.03 12.52
CA GLU A 39 5.92 0.59 13.57
C GLU A 39 5.67 2.08 13.31
N ARG A 40 6.69 2.82 12.83
CA ARG A 40 6.49 4.22 12.41
C ARG A 40 5.49 4.31 11.26
N ALA A 41 5.61 3.45 10.26
CA ALA A 41 4.71 3.43 9.10
C ALA A 41 3.26 3.11 9.51
N LYS A 42 3.04 2.15 10.42
CA LYS A 42 1.69 1.85 10.94
C LYS A 42 0.98 3.05 11.55
N ILE A 43 1.73 3.96 12.18
CA ILE A 43 1.19 5.16 12.83
C ILE A 43 1.04 6.31 11.82
N ALA A 44 2.02 6.50 10.94
CA ALA A 44 2.11 7.66 10.07
C ALA A 44 1.34 7.51 8.74
N MET A 45 1.03 6.28 8.30
CA MET A 45 0.33 6.07 7.04
C MET A 45 -1.16 6.39 7.18
N PRO A 46 -1.72 7.28 6.32
CA PRO A 46 -3.14 7.56 6.32
C PRO A 46 -3.92 6.30 5.99
N THR A 47 -5.08 6.13 6.61
CA THR A 47 -5.89 4.95 6.33
C THR A 47 -6.55 5.09 4.95
N VAL A 48 -6.65 4.00 4.18
CA VAL A 48 -7.30 3.98 2.85
C VAL A 48 -8.76 4.51 2.90
N LYS A 49 -9.37 4.54 4.09
CA LYS A 49 -10.71 5.12 4.32
C LYS A 49 -10.74 6.65 4.27
N GLU A 50 -9.62 7.33 4.48
CA GLU A 50 -9.55 8.79 4.54
C GLU A 50 -9.37 9.43 3.15
N GLU A 51 -8.88 8.69 2.16
CA GLU A 51 -8.71 9.15 0.77
C GLU A 51 -9.95 8.95 -0.12
N LEU A 52 -11.16 8.95 0.45
CA LEU A 52 -12.37 8.89 -0.38
C LEU A 52 -12.58 10.22 -1.09
N ILE A 53 -12.02 10.35 -2.29
CA ILE A 53 -12.19 11.53 -3.14
C ILE A 53 -13.66 11.61 -3.55
N ALA A 54 -14.35 12.62 -3.03
CA ALA A 54 -15.74 12.91 -3.34
C ALA A 54 -15.88 13.30 -4.82
N THR A 55 -16.89 12.74 -5.50
CA THR A 55 -17.14 13.03 -6.93
C THR A 55 -18.41 13.83 -7.16
N GLY A 56 -19.27 13.98 -6.14
CA GLY A 56 -20.60 14.55 -6.28
C GLY A 56 -21.57 13.69 -7.11
N ILE A 57 -21.15 12.52 -7.61
CA ILE A 57 -21.98 11.63 -8.43
C ILE A 57 -22.90 10.81 -7.50
N PRO A 58 -24.23 10.81 -7.70
CA PRO A 58 -25.14 9.98 -6.93
C PRO A 58 -25.04 8.50 -7.36
N CYS A 59 -25.11 7.61 -6.38
CA CYS A 59 -25.13 6.16 -6.58
C CYS A 59 -26.48 5.73 -7.17
N SER A 60 -26.45 5.02 -8.30
CA SER A 60 -27.65 4.50 -8.97
C SER A 60 -28.45 3.48 -8.15
N ALA A 61 -27.83 2.84 -7.14
CA ALA A 61 -28.47 1.80 -6.34
C ALA A 61 -29.10 2.31 -5.03
N CYS A 62 -28.54 3.33 -4.40
CA CYS A 62 -29.01 3.81 -3.08
C CYS A 62 -29.12 5.33 -2.95
N GLY A 63 -28.81 6.10 -4.01
CA GLY A 63 -28.82 7.56 -3.99
C GLY A 63 -27.71 8.24 -3.18
N GLY A 64 -26.88 7.47 -2.47
CA GLY A 64 -25.74 7.98 -1.71
C GLY A 64 -24.59 8.46 -2.60
N GLU A 65 -23.60 9.14 -2.04
CA GLU A 65 -22.47 9.66 -2.82
C GLU A 65 -21.53 8.54 -3.33
N MET A 66 -21.06 8.67 -4.57
CA MET A 66 -19.98 7.87 -5.14
C MET A 66 -18.63 8.55 -4.89
N VAL A 67 -17.62 7.75 -4.56
CA VAL A 67 -16.25 8.19 -4.25
C VAL A 67 -15.25 7.40 -5.09
N ILE A 68 -14.11 8.00 -5.41
CA ILE A 68 -13.04 7.28 -6.12
C ILE A 68 -12.30 6.39 -5.11
N ARG A 69 -12.13 5.13 -5.47
CA ARG A 69 -11.29 4.16 -4.73
C ARG A 69 -10.24 3.56 -5.66
N PHE A 70 -9.17 3.06 -5.06
CA PHE A 70 -8.10 2.36 -5.77
C PHE A 70 -8.24 0.85 -5.54
N GLY A 71 -8.28 0.10 -6.62
CA GLY A 71 -8.24 -1.36 -6.62
C GLY A 71 -7.11 -1.86 -7.51
N ARG A 72 -7.02 -3.18 -7.68
CA ARG A 72 -5.98 -3.82 -8.50
C ARG A 72 -5.95 -3.31 -9.94
N ALA A 73 -7.12 -2.99 -10.52
CA ALA A 73 -7.25 -2.49 -11.88
C ALA A 73 -7.06 -0.97 -12.02
N GLY A 74 -6.75 -0.27 -10.92
CA GLY A 74 -6.65 1.19 -10.88
C GLY A 74 -7.81 1.86 -10.14
N ARG A 75 -8.08 3.12 -10.51
CA ARG A 75 -9.14 3.94 -9.90
C ARG A 75 -10.52 3.53 -10.43
N PHE A 76 -11.50 3.44 -9.54
CA PHE A 76 -12.91 3.16 -9.88
C PHE A 76 -13.85 3.96 -8.97
N LEU A 77 -15.10 4.16 -9.40
CA LEU A 77 -16.13 4.75 -8.55
C LEU A 77 -16.75 3.66 -7.67
N ALA A 78 -16.87 3.92 -6.38
CA ALA A 78 -17.54 3.04 -5.42
C ALA A 78 -18.53 3.83 -4.57
N CYS A 79 -19.63 3.19 -4.17
CA CYS A 79 -20.55 3.83 -3.24
C CYS A 79 -19.88 4.08 -1.87
N ARG A 80 -20.03 5.30 -1.33
CA ARG A 80 -19.52 5.68 -0.02
C ARG A 80 -20.09 4.81 1.11
N ASN A 81 -21.30 4.28 0.94
CA ASN A 81 -22.00 3.45 1.92
C ASN A 81 -21.56 1.97 1.93
N TYR A 82 -20.47 1.60 1.26
CA TYR A 82 -19.89 0.26 1.39
C TYR A 82 -19.52 -0.04 2.87
N PRO A 83 -19.85 -1.21 3.43
CA PRO A 83 -20.29 -2.45 2.76
C PRO A 83 -21.81 -2.61 2.54
N ALA A 84 -22.63 -1.68 3.04
CA ALA A 84 -24.09 -1.75 2.91
C ALA A 84 -24.57 -1.57 1.46
N CYS A 85 -23.85 -0.79 0.66
CA CYS A 85 -24.06 -0.69 -0.79
C CYS A 85 -22.76 -1.08 -1.54
N ARG A 86 -22.85 -2.08 -2.42
CA ARG A 86 -21.71 -2.62 -3.19
C ARG A 86 -21.66 -2.12 -4.64
N ASN A 87 -22.41 -1.07 -4.98
CA ASN A 87 -22.41 -0.51 -6.32
C ASN A 87 -21.04 0.07 -6.68
N THR A 88 -20.55 -0.25 -7.88
CA THR A 88 -19.28 0.24 -8.42
C THR A 88 -19.47 0.57 -9.90
N ALA A 89 -18.69 1.53 -10.40
CA ALA A 89 -18.72 1.93 -11.81
C ALA A 89 -17.33 2.34 -12.27
N ASP A 90 -17.05 2.14 -13.56
CA ASP A 90 -15.86 2.67 -14.20
C ASP A 90 -16.08 4.13 -14.63
N PHE A 91 -14.98 4.88 -14.71
CA PHE A 91 -14.98 6.24 -15.23
C PHE A 91 -13.73 6.50 -16.07
N ARG A 92 -13.85 7.38 -17.07
CA ARG A 92 -12.69 7.90 -17.82
C ARG A 92 -12.30 9.24 -17.23
N GLN A 93 -11.06 9.38 -16.79
CA GLN A 93 -10.48 10.68 -16.48
C GLN A 93 -10.15 11.38 -17.80
N THR A 94 -10.79 12.51 -18.06
CA THR A 94 -10.30 13.45 -19.07
C THR A 94 -9.05 14.11 -18.51
N PRO A 95 -7.88 14.02 -19.16
CA PRO A 95 -6.74 14.83 -18.78
C PRO A 95 -7.08 16.30 -19.06
N GLU A 96 -6.78 17.18 -18.09
CA GLU A 96 -6.75 18.63 -18.30
C GLU A 96 -5.60 19.03 -19.23
#